data_AF-A0A1G6VH70-F1
#
_entry.id   AF-A0A1G6VH70-F1
#
_cell.length_a   1.000
_cell.length_b   1.000
_cell.length_c   1.000
_cell.angle_alpha   90.00
_cell.angle_beta   90.00
_cell.angle_gamma   90.00
#
_symmetry.space_group_name_H-M   'P 1'
#
loop_
_entity.id
_entity.type
_entity.pdbx_description
1 polymer ?
#
loop_
_entity_poly.entity_id
_entity_poly.type
_entity_poly.pdbx_seq_one_letter_code
_entity_poly.pdbx_strand_id
1 'polypeptide(L)'
;MSEYVIRFLVGGAVVSAFAMLGDILRPKSFAGLFGAAPSVALATLGIAVYQHGADYAGLQSRAMMAGAVALAIYSFVVCQLLIRARLRAAPATLLALVVWLAIVFGLLGVAGGQA
;
A
#
# COMPACT_ATOMS: atom_id res chain seq x y z
N MET A 1 -21.24 6.92 11.30
CA MET A 1 -20.36 8.10 11.27
C MET A 1 -19.22 8.00 12.28
N SER A 2 -19.48 7.59 13.53
CA SER A 2 -18.49 7.46 14.62
C SER A 2 -17.29 6.57 14.25
N GLU A 3 -17.52 5.50 13.50
CA GLU A 3 -16.46 4.59 13.06
C GLU A 3 -15.41 5.26 12.16
N TYR A 4 -15.83 6.10 11.20
CA TYR A 4 -14.91 6.81 10.32
C TYR A 4 -14.06 7.82 11.08
N VAL A 5 -14.62 8.43 12.12
CA VAL A 5 -13.89 9.33 13.02
C VAL A 5 -12.83 8.57 13.82
N ILE A 6 -13.16 7.37 14.33
CA ILE A 6 -12.20 6.52 15.05
C ILE A 6 -11.08 6.04 14.11
N ARG A 7 -11.43 5.61 12.90
CA ARG A 7 -10.45 5.24 11.85
C ARG A 7 -9.53 6.39 11.50
N PHE A 8 -10.08 7.59 11.37
CA PHE A 8 -9.32 8.81 11.08
C PHE A 8 -8.36 9.16 12.23
N LEU A 9 -8.82 9.15 13.48
CA LEU A 9 -7.99 9.50 14.63
C LEU A 9 -6.92 8.44 14.90
N VAL A 10 -7.28 7.16 14.94
CA VAL A 10 -6.32 6.07 15.18
C VAL A 10 -5.35 5.94 14.01
N GLY A 11 -5.86 5.93 12.78
CA GLY A 11 -5.02 5.88 11.58
C GLY A 11 -4.09 7.10 11.48
N GLY A 12 -4.61 8.30 11.70
CA GLY A 12 -3.85 9.56 11.67
C GLY A 12 -2.80 9.66 12.77
N ALA A 13 -3.12 9.22 13.99
CA ALA A 13 -2.18 9.19 15.10
C ALA A 13 -1.01 8.22 14.83
N VAL A 14 -1.32 7.02 14.32
CA VAL A 14 -0.29 6.02 13.98
C VAL A 14 0.56 6.51 12.81
N VAL A 15 -0.02 7.10 11.76
CA VAL A 15 0.73 7.73 10.65
C VAL A 15 1.67 8.83 11.16
N SER A 16 1.19 9.69 12.06
CA SER A 16 1.99 10.78 12.63
C SER A 16 3.16 10.24 13.47
N ALA A 17 2.91 9.20 14.28
CA ALA A 17 3.95 8.54 15.06
C ALA A 17 5.03 7.89 14.17
N PHE A 18 4.65 7.19 13.10
CA PHE A 18 5.60 6.60 12.15
C PHE A 18 6.37 7.66 11.36
N ALA A 19 5.75 8.79 11.00
CA ALA A 19 6.45 9.91 10.38
C ALA A 19 7.50 10.52 11.30
N MET A 20 7.16 10.74 12.59
CA MET A 20 8.11 11.22 13.60
C MET A 20 9.26 10.24 13.84
N LEU A 21 8.97 8.94 13.98
CA LEU A 21 9.98 7.89 14.10
C LEU A 21 10.89 7.83 12.87
N GLY A 22 10.32 7.97 11.67
CA GLY A 22 11.06 8.01 10.42
C GLY A 22 12.04 9.18 10.33
N ASP A 23 11.68 10.34 10.88
CA ASP A 23 12.54 11.54 10.85
C ASP A 23 13.66 11.48 11.91
N ILE A 24 13.41 10.81 13.03
CA ILE A 24 14.39 10.65 14.13
C ILE A 24 15.44 9.56 13.82
N LEU A 25 15.04 8.48 13.12
CA LEU A 25 15.93 7.34 12.85
C LEU A 25 16.89 7.63 11.70
N ARG A 26 18.20 7.51 11.97
CA ARG A 26 19.26 7.49 10.94
C ARG A 26 19.70 6.05 10.64
N PRO A 27 19.95 5.70 9.37
CA PRO A 27 19.95 6.52 8.15
C PRO A 27 18.57 6.98 7.65
N LYS A 28 18.55 8.13 6.95
CA LYS A 28 17.35 8.81 6.43
C LYS A 28 16.52 7.99 5.42
N SER A 29 17.08 6.86 4.95
CA SER A 29 16.35 5.84 4.19
C SER A 29 15.22 5.17 4.98
N PHE A 30 15.33 5.11 6.32
CA PHE A 30 14.27 4.58 7.17
C PHE A 30 13.03 5.47 7.21
N ALA A 31 13.17 6.78 7.01
CA ALA A 31 12.03 7.69 6.86
C ALA A 31 11.10 7.28 5.72
N GLY A 32 11.66 6.80 4.60
CA GLY A 32 10.87 6.27 3.49
C GLY A 32 10.14 4.97 3.83
N LEU A 33 10.80 4.06 4.56
CA LEU A 33 10.20 2.79 5.00
C LEU A 33 9.07 3.00 6.02
N PHE A 34 9.26 3.89 6.99
CA PHE A 34 8.26 4.21 8.00
C PHE A 34 7.15 5.13 7.47
N GLY A 35 7.46 6.03 6.54
CA GLY A 35 6.44 6.81 5.82
C GLY A 35 5.56 5.96 4.90
N ALA A 36 6.12 4.87 4.35
CA ALA A 36 5.38 3.86 3.62
C ALA A 36 4.77 2.77 4.52
N ALA A 37 4.96 2.84 5.85
CA ALA A 37 4.45 1.82 6.75
C ALA A 37 2.92 1.74 6.64
N PRO A 38 2.34 0.51 6.61
CA PRO A 38 0.93 0.28 6.34
C PRO A 38 0.07 0.57 7.58
N SER A 39 0.33 1.68 8.26
CA SER A 39 -0.29 2.17 9.49
C SER A 39 -1.82 2.18 9.42
N VAL A 40 -2.34 2.73 8.32
CA VAL A 40 -3.79 2.82 8.06
C VAL A 40 -4.39 1.44 7.79
N ALA A 41 -3.62 0.54 7.18
CA ALA A 41 -4.05 -0.83 6.94
C ALA A 41 -4.11 -1.64 8.24
N LEU A 42 -3.14 -1.48 9.15
CA LEU A 42 -3.16 -2.11 10.47
C LEU A 42 -4.36 -1.65 11.31
N ALA A 43 -4.64 -0.34 11.34
CA ALA A 43 -5.82 0.19 12.01
C ALA A 43 -7.12 -0.36 11.39
N THR A 44 -7.17 -0.45 10.06
CA THR A 44 -8.31 -1.02 9.32
C THR A 44 -8.51 -2.51 9.61
N LEU A 45 -7.45 -3.31 9.63
CA LEU A 45 -7.51 -4.73 9.95
C LEU A 45 -7.94 -4.96 11.40
N GLY A 46 -7.45 -4.15 12.36
CA GLY A 46 -7.89 -4.22 13.75
C GLY A 46 -9.39 -4.00 13.91
N ILE A 47 -9.95 -3.00 13.20
CA ILE A 47 -11.40 -2.74 13.20
C ILE A 47 -12.16 -3.84 12.47
N ALA A 48 -11.62 -4.36 11.36
CA ALA A 48 -12.21 -5.47 10.61
C ALA A 48 -12.33 -6.74 11.47
N VAL A 49 -11.29 -7.09 12.23
CA VAL A 49 -11.32 -8.21 13.18
C VAL A 49 -12.37 -7.98 14.25
N TYR A 50 -12.43 -6.77 14.82
CA TYR A 50 -13.36 -6.44 15.89
C TYR A 50 -14.83 -6.49 15.46
N GLN A 51 -15.14 -6.01 14.25
CA GLN A 51 -16.53 -5.90 13.79
C GLN A 51 -17.03 -7.11 13.00
N HIS A 52 -16.17 -7.72 12.17
CA HIS A 52 -16.58 -8.72 11.18
C HIS A 52 -15.90 -10.08 11.40
N GLY A 53 -15.07 -10.20 12.44
CA GLY A 53 -14.36 -11.44 12.79
C GLY A 53 -13.09 -11.68 11.99
N ALA A 54 -12.37 -12.74 12.38
CA ALA A 54 -11.05 -13.07 11.85
C ALA A 54 -11.07 -13.48 10.36
N ASP A 55 -12.13 -14.14 9.89
CA ASP A 55 -12.24 -14.61 8.51
C ASP A 55 -12.31 -13.43 7.52
N TYR A 56 -13.08 -12.39 7.84
CA TYR A 56 -13.19 -11.19 7.01
C TYR A 56 -11.87 -10.40 6.97
N ALA A 57 -11.16 -10.32 8.10
CA ALA A 57 -9.83 -9.73 8.15
C ALA A 57 -8.80 -10.55 7.35
N GLY A 58 -8.91 -11.88 7.38
CA GLY A 58 -8.12 -12.80 6.57
C GLY A 58 -8.28 -12.52 5.08
N LEU A 59 -9.51 -12.37 4.59
CA LEU A 59 -9.77 -12.05 3.19
C LEU A 59 -9.19 -10.69 2.78
N GLN A 60 -9.37 -9.65 3.60
CA GLN A 60 -8.77 -8.33 3.35
C GLN A 60 -7.24 -8.38 3.35
N SER A 61 -6.62 -9.16 4.24
CA SER A 61 -5.17 -9.28 4.29
C SER A 61 -4.59 -9.90 3.01
N ARG A 62 -5.29 -10.88 2.40
CA ARG A 62 -4.88 -11.48 1.12
C ARG A 62 -4.96 -10.48 -0.03
N ALA A 63 -6.00 -9.64 -0.05
CA ALA A 63 -6.11 -8.55 -1.02
C ALA A 63 -5.00 -7.49 -0.85
N MET A 64 -4.66 -7.16 0.40
CA MET A 64 -3.54 -6.25 0.70
C MET A 64 -2.19 -6.82 0.23
N MET A 65 -1.95 -8.13 0.41
CA MET A 65 -0.75 -8.80 -0.10
C MET A 65 -0.66 -8.74 -1.63
N ALA A 66 -1.78 -8.99 -2.33
CA ALA A 66 -1.84 -8.86 -3.78
C ALA A 66 -1.51 -7.43 -4.25
N GLY A 67 -2.06 -6.41 -3.57
CA GLY A 67 -1.75 -5.01 -3.83
C GLY A 67 -0.27 -4.67 -3.59
N ALA A 68 0.35 -5.22 -2.55
CA ALA A 68 1.77 -5.04 -2.27
C ALA A 68 2.67 -5.62 -3.36
N VAL A 69 2.34 -6.82 -3.88
CA VAL A 69 3.05 -7.43 -5.01
C VAL A 69 2.93 -6.56 -6.26
N ALA A 70 1.73 -6.05 -6.57
CA ALA A 70 1.52 -5.16 -7.71
C ALA A 70 2.35 -3.87 -7.59
N LEU A 71 2.40 -3.26 -6.40
CA LEU A 71 3.20 -2.06 -6.14
C LEU A 71 4.72 -2.32 -6.25
N ALA A 72 5.18 -3.50 -5.84
CA ALA A 72 6.58 -3.90 -5.99
C ALA A 72 6.97 -4.02 -7.47
N ILE A 73 6.11 -4.64 -8.29
CA ILE A 73 6.33 -4.75 -9.73
C ILE A 73 6.32 -3.37 -10.39
N TYR A 74 5.35 -2.50 -10.05
CA TYR A 74 5.31 -1.11 -10.50
C TYR A 74 6.63 -0.38 -10.20
N SER A 75 7.09 -0.45 -8.96
CA SER A 75 8.31 0.22 -8.50
C SER A 75 9.54 -0.29 -9.25
N PHE A 76 9.62 -1.61 -9.48
CA PHE A 76 10.69 -2.20 -10.27
C PHE A 76 10.67 -1.71 -11.72
N VAL A 77 9.50 -1.67 -12.36
CA VAL A 77 9.33 -1.20 -13.74
C VAL A 77 9.72 0.28 -13.86
N VAL A 78 9.27 1.15 -12.94
CA VAL A 78 9.68 2.57 -12.89
C VAL A 78 11.20 2.69 -12.78
N CYS A 79 11.81 1.94 -11.86
CA CYS A 79 13.25 1.98 -11.64
C CYS A 79 14.02 1.55 -12.90
N GLN A 80 13.57 0.50 -13.58
CA GLN A 80 14.17 0.05 -14.84
C GLN A 80 14.01 1.07 -15.97
N LEU A 81 12.84 1.70 -16.12
CA LEU A 81 12.60 2.76 -17.12
C LEU A 81 13.49 3.99 -16.88
N LEU A 82 13.66 4.39 -15.62
CA LEU A 82 14.52 5.52 -15.25
C LEU A 82 16.00 5.22 -15.51
N ILE A 83 16.47 4.04 -15.12
CA ILE A 83 17.89 3.68 -15.21
C ILE A 83 18.29 3.29 -16.64
N ARG A 84 17.50 2.44 -17.31
CA ARG A 84 17.86 1.89 -18.63
C ARG A 84 17.41 2.76 -19.80
N ALA A 85 16.20 3.33 -19.73
CA ALA A 85 15.66 4.13 -20.83
C ALA A 85 15.93 5.64 -20.66
N ARG A 86 16.55 6.07 -19.55
CA ARG A 86 16.83 7.48 -19.18
C ARG A 86 15.64 8.42 -19.40
N LEU A 87 14.42 7.90 -19.23
CA LEU A 87 13.21 8.68 -19.39
C LEU A 87 13.13 9.70 -18.25
N ARG A 88 12.48 10.83 -18.53
CA ARG A 88 12.12 11.79 -17.49
C ARG A 88 11.13 11.13 -16.51
N ALA A 89 11.14 11.58 -15.26
CA ALA A 89 10.34 10.97 -14.19
C ALA A 89 8.84 10.87 -14.54
N ALA A 90 8.26 11.94 -15.10
CA ALA A 90 6.85 12.01 -15.43
C ALA A 90 6.37 10.92 -16.42
N PRO A 91 6.98 10.72 -17.60
CA PRO A 91 6.56 9.64 -18.50
C PRO A 91 6.84 8.24 -17.94
N ALA A 92 7.92 8.05 -17.17
CA ALA A 92 8.23 6.75 -16.56
C ALA A 92 7.15 6.32 -15.56
N THR A 93 6.68 7.22 -14.70
CA THR A 93 5.62 6.92 -13.72
C THR A 93 4.25 6.75 -14.35
N LEU A 94 3.94 7.50 -15.42
CA LEU A 94 2.70 7.38 -16.19
C LEU A 94 2.60 6.05 -16.94
N LEU A 95 3.67 5.60 -17.59
CA LEU A 95 3.68 4.30 -18.29
C LEU A 95 3.60 3.14 -17.30
N ALA A 96 4.31 3.23 -16.18
CA ALA A 96 4.23 2.22 -15.15
C ALA A 96 2.82 2.15 -14.54
N LEU A 97 2.06 3.25 -14.48
CA LEU A 97 0.70 3.26 -13.94
C LEU A 97 -0.23 2.36 -14.76
N VAL A 98 -0.04 2.34 -16.09
CA VAL A 98 -0.77 1.44 -16.99
C VAL A 98 -0.44 -0.02 -16.68
N VAL A 99 0.84 -0.34 -16.45
CA VAL A 99 1.29 -1.69 -16.06
C VAL A 99 0.69 -2.10 -14.72
N TRP A 100 0.66 -1.19 -13.74
CA TRP A 100 0.06 -1.45 -12.43
C TRP A 100 -1.44 -1.72 -12.54
N LEU A 101 -2.18 -0.90 -13.29
CA LEU A 101 -3.60 -1.12 -13.53
C LEU A 101 -3.84 -2.46 -14.22
N ALA A 102 -3.06 -2.79 -15.25
CA ALA A 102 -3.17 -4.08 -15.93
C ALA A 102 -2.96 -5.27 -14.99
N ILE A 103 -1.98 -5.19 -14.08
CA ILE A 103 -1.71 -6.23 -13.08
C ILE A 103 -2.84 -6.32 -12.05
N VAL A 104 -3.32 -5.20 -11.53
CA VAL A 104 -4.40 -5.18 -10.53
C VAL A 104 -5.70 -5.74 -11.13
N PHE A 105 -6.08 -5.30 -12.33
CA PHE A 105 -7.27 -5.82 -13.00
C PHE A 105 -7.10 -7.28 -13.43
N GLY A 106 -5.90 -7.70 -13.85
CA GLY A 106 -5.60 -9.10 -14.15
C GLY A 106 -5.74 -10.00 -12.91
N LEU A 107 -5.16 -9.58 -11.79
CA LEU A 107 -5.27 -10.30 -10.51
C LEU A 107 -6.71 -10.31 -9.97
N LEU A 108 -7.45 -9.20 -10.10
CA LEU A 108 -8.86 -9.15 -9.73
C LEU A 108 -9.73 -10.03 -10.63
N GLY A 109 -9.45 -10.09 -11.93
CA GLY A 109 -10.19 -10.95 -12.86
C GLY A 109 -9.95 -12.44 -12.60
N VAL A 110 -8.71 -12.82 -12.29
CA VAL A 110 -8.36 -14.20 -11.93
C VAL A 110 -8.92 -14.59 -10.55
N ALA A 111 -8.92 -13.67 -9.58
CA ALA A 111 -9.49 -13.92 -8.24
C ALA A 111 -11.03 -13.83 -8.20
N GLY A 112 -11.62 -12.96 -9.03
CA GLY A 112 -13.07 -12.76 -9.15
C GLY A 112 -13.79 -13.85 -9.96
N GLY A 113 -13.06 -14.63 -10.76
CA GLY A 113 -13.58 -15.83 -11.42
C GLY A 113 -13.66 -17.07 -10.53
N GLN A 114 -13.30 -16.96 -9.24
CA GLN A 114 -13.40 -18.05 -8.25
C GLN A 114 -14.46 -17.79 -7.17
N ALA A 115 -15.37 -16.85 -7.40
CA ALA A 115 -16.53 -16.58 -6.53
C ALA A 115 -17.77 -17.32 -7.02
#